data_AF-A0A2N2G1S9-F1
#
_entry.id   AF-A0A2N2G1S9-F1
#
_cell.length_a   1.000
_cell.length_b   1.000
_cell.length_c   1.000
_cell.angle_alpha   90.00
_cell.angle_beta   90.00
_cell.angle_gamma   90.00
#
_symmetry.space_group_name_H-M   'P 1'
#
loop_
_entity.id
_entity.type
_entity.pdbx_description
1 polymer ?
#
loop_
_entity_poly.entity_id
_entity_poly.type
_entity_poly.pdbx_seq_one_letter_code
_entity_poly.pdbx_strand_id
1 'polypeptide(L)'
;SCMKEHGIMTYLSTNGMYINPKNVKQIIDTFNYIGISIDGIEDIHDYFRGQKGAYEKSIDAIKLIQENGGNAGIRFTLTKETQSSFYAMFDLVESLNVNKLYISHLVYSGRGEENLEIDISKEERRQYVEFIINKAFEYYEEGKEIDLVTGNMEMDAILLLKEFQKRHPSYAQTLKEKLQAWGGNSAGNRLGNMDWLGNVKPDPFFPFTIGNYLQEDFDTIWLNKENPLLENLRTTPRDIKGKCGICQYIDICNGGSRSRAYAITGDLWDEDPSCYLSYEEIRR
;
A
#
# COMPACT_ATOMS: atom_id res chain seq x y z
N SER A 1 7.79 -18.13 -17.14
CA SER A 1 8.71 -17.83 -16.03
C SER A 1 8.37 -18.82 -14.92
N CYS A 2 9.37 -19.25 -14.13
CA CYS A 2 9.17 -20.21 -13.04
C CYS A 2 7.96 -19.85 -12.15
N MET A 3 7.79 -18.57 -11.82
CA MET A 3 6.65 -18.08 -11.04
C MET A 3 5.30 -18.36 -11.74
N LYS A 4 5.16 -18.02 -13.02
CA LYS A 4 3.92 -18.26 -13.79
C LYS A 4 3.61 -19.76 -13.93
N GLU A 5 4.62 -20.60 -14.12
CA GLU A 5 4.47 -22.07 -14.19
C GLU A 5 3.91 -22.67 -12.91
N HIS A 6 4.16 -22.04 -11.76
CA HIS A 6 3.63 -22.44 -10.45
C HIS A 6 2.34 -21.68 -10.07
N GLY A 7 1.72 -20.95 -11.00
CA GLY A 7 0.50 -20.18 -10.74
C GLY A 7 0.70 -18.97 -9.81
N ILE A 8 1.95 -18.52 -9.64
CA ILE A 8 2.28 -17.36 -8.80
C ILE A 8 2.06 -16.08 -9.60
N MET A 9 1.19 -15.22 -9.09
CA MET A 9 0.95 -13.89 -9.64
C MET A 9 2.16 -12.98 -9.35
N THR A 10 2.64 -12.30 -10.39
CA THR A 10 3.85 -11.47 -10.30
C THR A 10 3.54 -10.04 -10.67
N TYR A 11 3.85 -9.09 -9.77
CA TYR A 11 3.64 -7.67 -9.99
C TYR A 11 4.98 -6.94 -10.02
N LEU A 12 5.12 -6.00 -10.96
CA LEU A 12 6.28 -5.12 -11.07
C LEU A 12 5.92 -3.72 -10.59
N SER A 13 6.71 -3.16 -9.68
CA SER A 13 6.68 -1.73 -9.35
C SER A 13 7.91 -1.06 -9.96
N THR A 14 7.73 -0.04 -10.79
CA THR A 14 8.83 0.62 -11.50
C THR A 14 8.52 2.10 -11.76
N ASN A 15 9.54 2.89 -12.08
CA ASN A 15 9.38 4.25 -12.59
C ASN A 15 9.15 4.29 -14.12
N GLY A 16 9.16 3.14 -14.81
CA GLY A 16 8.86 3.03 -16.24
C GLY A 16 9.95 3.53 -17.19
N MET A 17 10.94 4.28 -16.70
CA MET A 17 11.93 5.02 -17.51
C MET A 17 12.74 4.20 -18.51
N TYR A 18 12.91 2.90 -18.26
CA TYR A 18 13.69 1.99 -19.10
C TYR A 18 12.84 0.97 -19.87
N ILE A 19 11.51 1.10 -19.81
CA ILE A 19 10.60 0.30 -20.63
C ILE A 19 10.64 0.85 -22.05
N ASN A 20 10.93 -0.01 -23.03
CA ASN A 20 11.12 0.38 -24.41
C ASN A 20 10.78 -0.80 -25.35
N PRO A 21 10.68 -0.57 -26.68
CA PRO A 21 10.28 -1.61 -27.62
C PRO A 21 11.17 -2.88 -27.62
N LYS A 22 12.42 -2.78 -27.13
CA LYS A 22 13.32 -3.95 -27.07
C LYS A 22 13.03 -4.89 -25.90
N ASN A 23 12.38 -4.41 -24.83
CA ASN A 23 12.16 -5.21 -23.62
C ASN A 23 10.68 -5.35 -23.19
N VAL A 24 9.77 -4.52 -23.72
CA VAL A 24 8.35 -4.51 -23.28
C VAL A 24 7.71 -5.90 -23.34
N LYS A 25 7.95 -6.65 -24.42
CA LYS A 25 7.40 -8.00 -24.58
C LYS A 25 7.85 -8.96 -23.47
N GLN A 26 9.14 -8.94 -23.14
CA GLN A 26 9.66 -9.76 -22.04
C GLN A 26 9.05 -9.37 -20.69
N ILE A 27 8.80 -8.07 -20.47
CA ILE A 27 8.20 -7.55 -19.24
C ILE A 27 6.76 -8.06 -19.10
N ILE A 28 5.91 -7.90 -20.14
CA ILE A 28 4.51 -8.35 -20.09
C ILE A 28 4.40 -9.89 -20.03
N ASP A 29 5.33 -10.61 -20.66
CA ASP A 29 5.40 -12.07 -20.59
C ASP A 29 5.86 -12.53 -19.20
N THR A 30 6.50 -11.67 -18.41
CA THR A 30 6.97 -11.99 -17.05
C THR A 30 5.96 -11.59 -15.97
N PHE A 31 5.35 -10.41 -16.06
CA PHE A 31 4.52 -9.83 -15.00
C PHE A 31 3.04 -9.79 -15.36
N ASN A 32 2.16 -10.04 -14.38
CA ASN A 32 0.71 -9.96 -14.53
C ASN A 32 0.17 -8.52 -14.41
N TYR A 33 0.90 -7.66 -13.71
CA TYR A 33 0.56 -6.25 -13.53
C TYR A 33 1.84 -5.43 -13.38
N ILE A 34 1.89 -4.28 -14.03
CA ILE A 34 3.00 -3.34 -13.97
C ILE A 34 2.48 -2.00 -13.41
N GLY A 35 2.85 -1.69 -12.17
CA GLY A 35 2.57 -0.40 -11.56
C GLY A 35 3.66 0.61 -11.91
N ILE A 36 3.31 1.63 -12.68
CA ILE A 36 4.19 2.75 -13.02
C ILE A 36 4.00 3.84 -11.98
N SER A 37 5.11 4.31 -11.42
CA SER A 37 5.07 5.31 -10.37
C SER A 37 4.90 6.70 -10.98
N ILE A 38 3.80 7.38 -10.64
CA ILE A 38 3.49 8.75 -11.06
C ILE A 38 3.00 9.52 -9.84
N ASP A 39 3.80 10.50 -9.37
CA ASP A 39 3.49 11.25 -8.13
C ASP A 39 2.97 12.67 -8.38
N GLY A 40 2.37 12.90 -9.54
CA GLY A 40 1.64 14.13 -9.80
C GLY A 40 1.55 14.50 -11.26
N ILE A 41 1.01 15.70 -11.52
CA ILE A 41 1.12 16.35 -12.84
C ILE A 41 2.60 16.64 -13.15
N GLU A 42 2.91 16.88 -14.42
CA GLU A 42 4.28 16.92 -14.96
C GLU A 42 5.30 17.66 -14.07
N ASP A 43 5.07 18.93 -13.76
CA ASP A 43 6.00 19.73 -12.97
C ASP A 43 6.24 19.15 -11.56
N ILE A 44 5.19 18.64 -10.92
CA ILE A 44 5.24 18.06 -9.57
C ILE A 44 5.94 16.70 -9.61
N HIS A 45 5.59 15.86 -10.58
CA HIS A 45 6.21 14.55 -10.76
C HIS A 45 7.71 14.68 -11.02
N ASP A 46 8.09 15.52 -11.98
CA ASP A 46 9.49 15.70 -12.37
C ASP A 46 10.32 16.28 -11.21
N TYR A 47 9.76 17.23 -10.45
CA TYR A 47 10.37 17.76 -9.26
C TYR A 47 10.55 16.68 -8.18
N PHE A 48 9.46 15.98 -7.83
CA PHE A 48 9.47 14.94 -6.79
C PHE A 48 10.40 13.78 -7.14
N ARG A 49 10.48 13.41 -8.42
CA ARG A 49 11.35 12.34 -8.93
C ARG A 49 12.78 12.81 -9.23
N GLY A 50 13.05 14.11 -9.13
CA GLY A 50 14.38 14.69 -9.33
C GLY A 50 14.89 14.59 -10.78
N GLN A 51 13.98 14.48 -11.76
CA GLN A 51 14.34 14.31 -13.17
C GLN A 51 13.30 14.96 -14.09
N LYS A 52 13.72 15.97 -14.84
CA LYS A 52 12.91 16.56 -15.92
C LYS A 52 12.63 15.55 -17.03
N GLY A 53 11.40 15.51 -17.52
CA GLY A 53 10.87 14.56 -18.50
C GLY A 53 10.61 13.17 -17.94
N ALA A 54 10.55 12.99 -16.62
CA ALA A 54 10.23 11.70 -16.01
C ALA A 54 8.73 11.38 -16.14
N TYR A 55 7.88 12.40 -16.06
CA TYR A 55 6.43 12.27 -16.24
C TYR A 55 6.12 11.74 -17.64
N GLU A 56 6.58 12.42 -18.70
CA GLU A 56 6.34 12.03 -20.09
C GLU A 56 6.78 10.59 -20.35
N LYS A 57 7.99 10.21 -19.91
CA LYS A 57 8.50 8.84 -20.06
C LYS A 57 7.69 7.80 -19.29
N SER A 58 7.16 8.15 -18.12
CA SER A 58 6.28 7.26 -17.35
C SER A 58 4.96 7.02 -18.07
N ILE A 59 4.40 8.07 -18.68
CA ILE A 59 3.18 7.99 -19.50
C ILE A 59 3.43 7.15 -20.76
N ASP A 60 4.55 7.37 -21.45
CA ASP A 60 4.92 6.59 -22.63
C ASP A 60 5.14 5.11 -22.30
N ALA A 61 5.70 4.81 -21.12
CA ALA A 61 5.84 3.45 -20.65
C ALA A 61 4.47 2.77 -20.45
N ILE A 62 3.48 3.47 -19.86
CA ILE A 62 2.10 2.95 -19.71
C ILE A 62 1.51 2.62 -21.09
N LYS A 63 1.55 3.58 -22.02
CA LYS A 63 1.02 3.40 -23.38
C LYS A 63 1.69 2.24 -24.09
N LEU A 64 3.01 2.16 -24.04
CA LEU A 64 3.77 1.08 -24.68
C LEU A 64 3.42 -0.29 -24.10
N ILE A 65 3.20 -0.40 -22.79
CA ILE A 65 2.74 -1.65 -22.16
C ILE A 65 1.34 -2.02 -22.68
N GLN A 66 0.39 -1.08 -22.67
CA GLN A 66 -0.99 -1.30 -23.11
C GLN A 66 -1.08 -1.68 -24.60
N GLU A 67 -0.33 -0.98 -25.47
CA GLU A 67 -0.24 -1.26 -26.92
C GLU A 67 0.27 -2.68 -27.21
N ASN A 68 1.07 -3.25 -26.32
CA ASN A 68 1.57 -4.62 -26.43
C ASN A 68 0.69 -5.64 -25.67
N GLY A 69 -0.47 -5.24 -25.15
CA GLY A 69 -1.43 -6.10 -24.45
C GLY A 69 -1.11 -6.38 -22.98
N GLY A 70 -0.20 -5.60 -22.38
CA GLY A 70 0.12 -5.69 -20.96
C GLY A 70 -0.84 -4.90 -20.06
N ASN A 71 -0.91 -5.30 -18.78
CA ASN A 71 -1.72 -4.64 -17.77
C ASN A 71 -0.89 -3.62 -16.98
N ALA A 72 -1.07 -2.33 -17.26
CA ALA A 72 -0.41 -1.23 -16.56
C ALA A 72 -1.39 -0.49 -15.66
N GLY A 73 -0.90 0.00 -14.52
CA GLY A 73 -1.64 0.90 -13.63
C GLY A 73 -0.73 1.92 -12.98
N ILE A 74 -1.33 2.85 -12.24
CA ILE A 74 -0.63 4.00 -11.65
C ILE A 74 -0.38 3.74 -10.16
N ARG A 75 0.82 4.10 -9.71
CA ARG A 75 1.22 4.14 -8.30
C ARG A 75 1.54 5.58 -7.93
N PHE A 76 0.77 6.14 -7.01
CA PHE A 76 0.89 7.50 -6.52
C PHE A 76 1.22 7.49 -5.02
N THR A 77 2.21 8.27 -4.59
CA THR A 77 2.53 8.46 -3.17
C THR A 77 1.95 9.77 -2.69
N LEU A 78 1.07 9.73 -1.69
CA LEU A 78 0.45 10.93 -1.15
C LEU A 78 1.35 11.57 -0.07
N THR A 79 1.88 12.76 -0.35
CA THR A 79 2.72 13.59 0.53
C THR A 79 2.29 15.05 0.43
N LYS A 80 2.87 15.93 1.25
CA LYS A 80 2.66 17.39 1.16
C LYS A 80 3.08 17.97 -0.19
N GLU A 81 4.09 17.41 -0.85
CA GLU A 81 4.52 17.91 -2.16
C GLU A 81 3.61 17.42 -3.30
N THR A 82 3.01 16.24 -3.15
CA THR A 82 2.26 15.59 -4.23
C THR A 82 0.75 15.77 -4.10
N GLN A 83 0.24 16.14 -2.91
CA GLN A 83 -1.20 16.22 -2.62
C GLN A 83 -1.99 17.18 -3.53
N SER A 84 -1.35 18.23 -4.06
CA SER A 84 -1.99 19.15 -5.01
C SER A 84 -2.35 18.46 -6.34
N SER A 85 -1.71 17.32 -6.65
CA SER A 85 -2.03 16.49 -7.82
C SER A 85 -3.04 15.38 -7.51
N PHE A 86 -3.48 15.21 -6.27
CA PHE A 86 -4.29 14.06 -5.84
C PHE A 86 -5.52 13.84 -6.72
N TYR A 87 -6.33 14.89 -6.95
CA TYR A 87 -7.53 14.78 -7.77
C TYR A 87 -7.21 14.51 -9.25
N ALA A 88 -6.16 15.14 -9.77
CA ALA A 88 -5.71 14.96 -11.15
C ALA A 88 -5.26 13.52 -11.45
N MET A 89 -4.90 12.71 -10.44
CA MET A 89 -4.57 11.30 -10.63
C MET A 89 -5.79 10.48 -11.06
N PHE A 90 -7.00 10.85 -10.65
CA PHE A 90 -8.22 10.17 -11.10
C PHE A 90 -8.51 10.48 -12.56
N ASP A 91 -8.38 11.75 -12.97
CA ASP A 91 -8.50 12.18 -14.37
C ASP A 91 -7.44 11.50 -15.25
N LEU A 92 -6.22 11.36 -14.73
CA LEU A 92 -5.13 10.70 -15.44
C LEU A 92 -5.42 9.22 -15.65
N VAL A 93 -5.96 8.54 -14.64
CA VAL A 93 -6.33 7.12 -14.73
C VAL A 93 -7.42 6.90 -15.79
N GLU A 94 -8.45 7.74 -15.78
CA GLU A 94 -9.54 7.70 -16.76
C GLU A 94 -9.03 8.00 -18.18
N SER A 95 -8.22 9.05 -18.35
CA SER A 95 -7.72 9.46 -19.67
C SER A 95 -6.75 8.46 -20.31
N LEU A 96 -5.96 7.74 -19.50
CA LEU A 96 -5.08 6.67 -19.97
C LEU A 96 -5.77 5.30 -20.07
N ASN A 97 -7.05 5.20 -19.68
CA ASN A 97 -7.79 3.95 -19.62
C ASN A 97 -7.01 2.85 -18.85
N VAL A 98 -6.40 3.22 -17.73
CA VAL A 98 -5.76 2.25 -16.82
C VAL A 98 -6.79 1.79 -15.79
N ASN A 99 -6.76 0.50 -15.46
CA ASN A 99 -7.77 -0.13 -14.61
C ASN A 99 -7.41 -0.10 -13.12
N LYS A 100 -6.32 0.58 -12.72
CA LYS A 100 -5.84 0.56 -11.34
C LYS A 100 -5.09 1.82 -10.94
N LEU A 101 -5.52 2.40 -9.81
CA LEU A 101 -4.83 3.46 -9.09
C LEU A 101 -4.48 2.97 -7.69
N TYR A 102 -3.19 2.81 -7.43
CA TYR A 102 -2.65 2.49 -6.11
C TYR A 102 -2.14 3.76 -5.44
N ILE A 103 -2.73 4.12 -4.30
CA ILE A 103 -2.42 5.30 -3.51
C ILE A 103 -1.69 4.85 -2.24
N SER A 104 -0.38 5.12 -2.19
CA SER A 104 0.46 4.80 -1.04
C SER A 104 0.40 5.92 -0.03
N HIS A 105 0.07 5.58 1.21
CA HIS A 105 0.39 6.45 2.35
C HIS A 105 1.88 6.33 2.68
N LEU A 106 2.48 7.43 3.12
CA LEU A 106 3.90 7.48 3.45
C LEU A 106 4.20 6.62 4.69
N VAL A 107 5.28 5.85 4.63
CA VAL A 107 5.84 5.08 5.75
C VAL A 107 7.25 5.61 5.99
N TYR A 108 7.47 6.26 7.14
CA TYR A 108 8.77 6.81 7.51
C TYR A 108 9.69 5.67 7.94
N SER A 109 10.45 5.13 7.00
CA SER A 109 11.46 4.10 7.26
C SER A 109 12.49 4.11 6.12
N GLY A 110 13.71 3.66 6.40
CA GLY A 110 14.79 3.63 5.41
C GLY A 110 15.18 5.04 4.94
N ARG A 111 15.23 5.28 3.62
CA ARG A 111 15.59 6.59 3.03
C ARG A 111 14.62 7.75 3.36
N GLY A 112 13.56 7.48 4.14
CA GLY A 112 12.57 8.46 4.57
C GLY A 112 12.60 8.79 6.07
N GLU A 113 13.71 8.53 6.77
CA GLU A 113 13.88 8.97 8.16
C GLU A 113 13.80 10.51 8.32
N GLU A 114 14.15 11.25 7.26
CA GLU A 114 13.99 12.71 7.19
C GLU A 114 12.60 13.16 6.70
N ASN A 115 11.70 12.24 6.33
CA ASN A 115 10.45 12.52 5.61
C ASN A 115 9.22 12.78 6.50
N LEU A 116 9.39 12.94 7.82
CA LEU A 116 8.26 13.34 8.67
C LEU A 116 7.71 14.71 8.27
N GLU A 117 8.59 15.61 7.83
CA GLU A 117 8.18 16.95 7.41
C GLU A 117 7.29 16.94 6.18
N ILE A 118 7.41 15.93 5.31
CA ILE A 118 6.69 15.86 4.04
C ILE A 118 5.38 15.09 4.14
N ASP A 119 5.03 14.49 5.29
CA ASP A 119 3.73 13.82 5.40
C ASP A 119 2.58 14.80 5.64
N ILE A 120 1.41 14.41 5.17
CA ILE A 120 0.15 15.12 5.39
C ILE A 120 -0.38 14.88 6.81
N SER A 121 -1.22 15.81 7.27
CA SER A 121 -1.91 15.70 8.56
C SER A 121 -2.89 14.52 8.60
N LYS A 122 -3.35 14.15 9.80
CA LYS A 122 -4.38 13.11 9.97
C LYS A 122 -5.70 13.52 9.35
N GLU A 123 -6.02 14.80 9.46
CA GLU A 123 -7.24 15.43 8.97
C GLU A 123 -7.26 15.41 7.44
N GLU A 124 -6.20 15.86 6.78
CA GLU A 124 -6.05 15.79 5.31
C GLU A 124 -6.13 14.34 4.83
N ARG A 125 -5.40 13.43 5.50
CA ARG A 125 -5.40 12.01 5.13
C ARG A 125 -6.80 11.40 5.17
N ARG A 126 -7.55 11.71 6.24
CA ARG A 126 -8.93 11.26 6.37
C ARG A 126 -9.79 11.78 5.22
N GLN A 127 -9.70 13.07 4.89
CA GLN A 127 -10.46 13.67 3.79
C GLN A 127 -10.16 13.00 2.45
N TYR A 128 -8.89 12.71 2.16
CA TYR A 128 -8.50 12.01 0.95
C TYR A 128 -9.02 10.57 0.90
N VAL A 129 -8.98 9.83 2.02
CA VAL A 129 -9.53 8.47 2.08
C VAL A 129 -11.05 8.46 1.92
N GLU A 130 -11.76 9.39 2.56
CA GLU A 130 -13.21 9.56 2.37
C GLU A 130 -13.54 9.88 0.91
N PHE A 131 -12.74 10.71 0.24
CA PHE A 131 -12.87 10.94 -1.20
C PHE A 131 -12.66 9.67 -2.01
N ILE A 132 -11.58 8.91 -1.75
CA ILE A 132 -11.26 7.66 -2.46
C ILE A 132 -12.44 6.68 -2.36
N ILE A 133 -13.00 6.51 -1.16
CA ILE A 133 -14.13 5.61 -0.93
C ILE A 133 -15.36 6.07 -1.71
N ASN A 134 -15.69 7.37 -1.66
CA ASN A 134 -16.82 7.91 -2.42
C ASN A 134 -16.62 7.74 -3.93
N LYS A 135 -15.41 7.97 -4.44
CA LYS A 135 -15.06 7.79 -5.85
C LYS A 135 -15.11 6.32 -6.27
N ALA A 136 -14.77 5.38 -5.38
CA ALA A 136 -14.93 3.94 -5.64
C ALA A 136 -16.41 3.55 -5.81
N PHE A 137 -17.31 4.11 -5.00
CA PHE A 137 -18.75 3.92 -5.18
C PHE A 137 -19.25 4.55 -6.48
N GLU A 138 -18.80 5.76 -6.82
CA GLU A 138 -19.12 6.42 -8.09
C GLU A 138 -18.71 5.54 -9.29
N TYR A 139 -17.48 5.02 -9.31
CA TYR A 139 -17.03 4.12 -10.38
C TYR A 139 -17.86 2.84 -10.46
N TYR A 140 -18.22 2.25 -9.32
CA TYR A 140 -19.10 1.08 -9.30
C TYR A 140 -20.50 1.39 -9.88
N GLU A 141 -21.10 2.51 -9.48
CA GLU A 141 -22.42 2.96 -9.93
C GLU A 141 -22.44 3.31 -11.43
N GLU A 142 -21.33 3.85 -11.95
CA GLU A 142 -21.14 4.16 -13.38
C GLU A 142 -20.71 2.94 -14.22
N GLY A 143 -20.43 1.79 -13.60
CA GLY A 143 -19.95 0.60 -14.28
C GLY A 143 -18.51 0.72 -14.81
N LYS A 144 -17.69 1.61 -14.22
CA LYS A 144 -16.26 1.75 -14.52
C LYS A 144 -15.45 0.68 -13.77
N GLU A 145 -14.72 -0.14 -14.51
CA GLU A 145 -13.83 -1.17 -13.95
C GLU A 145 -12.45 -0.59 -13.58
N ILE A 146 -12.41 0.28 -12.57
CA ILE A 146 -11.17 0.89 -12.06
C ILE A 146 -10.98 0.52 -10.58
N ASP A 147 -9.91 -0.22 -10.30
CA ASP A 147 -9.49 -0.58 -8.95
C ASP A 147 -8.81 0.59 -8.24
N LEU A 148 -9.45 1.10 -7.18
CA LEU A 148 -8.82 2.03 -6.25
C LEU A 148 -8.27 1.25 -5.05
N VAL A 149 -6.95 1.35 -4.83
CA VAL A 149 -6.27 0.62 -3.76
C VAL A 149 -5.49 1.60 -2.89
N THR A 150 -5.77 1.63 -1.60
CA THR A 150 -4.91 2.33 -0.63
C THR A 150 -3.91 1.37 0.01
N GLY A 151 -2.70 1.86 0.28
CA GLY A 151 -1.60 1.07 0.83
C GLY A 151 -1.00 1.69 2.08
N ASN A 152 -0.52 0.86 3.01
CA ASN A 152 0.16 1.27 4.25
C ASN A 152 -0.73 2.02 5.28
N MET A 153 -2.06 1.90 5.20
CA MET A 153 -3.00 2.41 6.20
C MET A 153 -4.17 1.43 6.38
N GLU A 154 -4.05 0.52 7.34
CA GLU A 154 -5.06 -0.54 7.54
C GLU A 154 -6.38 -0.03 8.13
N MET A 155 -6.38 1.15 8.73
CA MET A 155 -7.56 1.86 9.21
C MET A 155 -8.45 2.42 8.09
N ASP A 156 -7.98 2.47 6.84
CA ASP A 156 -8.82 2.82 5.68
C ASP A 156 -9.99 1.84 5.52
N ALA A 157 -9.77 0.58 5.87
CA ALA A 157 -10.80 -0.45 5.92
C ALA A 157 -11.96 -0.09 6.88
N ILE A 158 -11.67 0.65 7.95
CA ILE A 158 -12.69 1.06 8.94
C ILE A 158 -13.55 2.18 8.37
N LEU A 159 -12.98 3.12 7.61
CA LEU A 159 -13.77 4.14 6.91
C LEU A 159 -14.64 3.51 5.82
N LEU A 160 -14.09 2.54 5.07
CA LEU A 160 -14.86 1.78 4.08
C LEU A 160 -16.03 1.07 4.74
N LEU A 161 -15.81 0.38 5.87
CA LEU A 161 -16.87 -0.28 6.63
C LEU A 161 -17.97 0.70 7.08
N LYS A 162 -17.57 1.85 7.63
CA LYS A 162 -18.52 2.90 8.06
C LYS A 162 -19.35 3.43 6.90
N GLU A 163 -18.76 3.60 5.73
CA GLU A 163 -19.50 4.07 4.56
C GLU A 163 -20.44 2.99 4.02
N PHE A 164 -20.00 1.72 4.01
CA PHE A 164 -20.86 0.57 3.68
C PHE A 164 -22.06 0.45 4.64
N GLN A 165 -21.87 0.72 5.93
CA GLN A 165 -22.97 0.72 6.91
C GLN A 165 -24.05 1.76 6.57
N LYS A 166 -23.65 2.92 6.04
CA LYS A 166 -24.59 3.98 5.63
C LYS A 166 -25.29 3.65 4.32
N ARG A 167 -24.54 3.26 3.28
CA ARG A 167 -25.06 3.07 1.92
C ARG A 167 -25.70 1.71 1.70
N HIS A 168 -25.15 0.67 2.32
CA HIS A 168 -25.47 -0.73 2.08
C HIS A 168 -25.55 -1.53 3.40
N PRO A 169 -26.47 -1.16 4.32
CA PRO A 169 -26.52 -1.75 5.66
C PRO A 169 -26.70 -3.27 5.66
N SER A 170 -27.37 -3.84 4.66
CA SER A 170 -27.55 -5.30 4.50
C SER A 170 -26.25 -6.06 4.26
N TYR A 171 -25.21 -5.41 3.74
CA TYR A 171 -23.92 -6.03 3.42
C TYR A 171 -22.81 -5.67 4.42
N ALA A 172 -23.07 -4.74 5.35
CA ALA A 172 -22.07 -4.25 6.29
C ALA A 172 -21.48 -5.36 7.17
N GLN A 173 -22.30 -6.30 7.62
CA GLN A 173 -21.84 -7.42 8.44
C GLN A 173 -20.93 -8.37 7.63
N THR A 174 -21.31 -8.70 6.40
CA THR A 174 -20.50 -9.51 5.49
C THR A 174 -19.16 -8.84 5.17
N LEU A 175 -19.16 -7.52 4.95
CA LEU A 175 -17.92 -6.77 4.75
C LEU A 175 -17.05 -6.81 6.00
N LYS A 176 -17.63 -6.60 7.19
CA LYS A 176 -16.88 -6.67 8.46
C LYS A 176 -16.18 -8.02 8.63
N GLU A 177 -16.87 -9.12 8.39
CA GLU A 177 -16.29 -10.48 8.47
C GLU A 177 -15.15 -10.68 7.47
N LYS A 178 -15.30 -10.16 6.24
CA LYS A 178 -14.22 -10.19 5.24
C LYS A 178 -13.01 -9.36 5.66
N LEU A 179 -13.23 -8.19 6.27
CA LEU A 179 -12.15 -7.33 6.77
C LEU A 179 -11.44 -7.94 7.97
N GLN A 180 -12.17 -8.60 8.88
CA GLN A 180 -11.58 -9.36 9.99
C GLN A 180 -10.77 -10.57 9.49
N ALA A 181 -11.27 -11.30 8.48
CA ALA A 181 -10.51 -12.38 7.84
C ALA A 181 -9.27 -11.84 7.07
N TRP A 182 -9.39 -10.65 6.49
CA TRP A 182 -8.24 -9.93 5.93
C TRP A 182 -7.26 -9.47 7.01
N GLY A 183 -7.66 -9.36 8.29
CA GLY A 183 -6.76 -9.33 9.45
C GLY A 183 -5.78 -8.15 9.55
N GLY A 184 -5.99 -7.09 8.76
CA GLY A 184 -5.21 -5.86 8.86
C GLY A 184 -3.73 -6.03 8.56
N ASN A 185 -2.90 -5.34 9.34
CA ASN A 185 -1.46 -5.32 9.12
C ASN A 185 -0.89 -6.74 9.19
N SER A 186 -0.32 -7.18 8.07
CA SER A 186 0.05 -8.59 7.85
C SER A 186 1.56 -8.86 7.87
N ALA A 187 2.36 -7.89 8.33
CA ALA A 187 3.81 -8.01 8.45
C ALA A 187 4.19 -9.27 9.23
N GLY A 188 5.13 -10.06 8.70
CA GLY A 188 5.61 -11.30 9.33
C GLY A 188 4.63 -12.48 9.27
N ASN A 189 3.44 -12.30 8.71
CA ASN A 189 2.42 -13.35 8.56
C ASN A 189 2.15 -13.66 7.08
N ARG A 190 1.39 -12.80 6.39
CA ARG A 190 1.07 -12.94 4.95
C ARG A 190 1.83 -11.96 4.07
N LEU A 191 2.55 -11.02 4.67
CA LEU A 191 3.45 -10.09 4.00
C LEU A 191 4.86 -10.35 4.53
N GLY A 192 5.83 -10.35 3.63
CA GLY A 192 7.26 -10.46 3.91
C GLY A 192 8.06 -9.79 2.80
N ASN A 193 9.33 -9.48 3.07
CA ASN A 193 10.25 -8.91 2.11
C ASN A 193 11.58 -9.68 2.11
N MET A 194 12.13 -9.85 0.91
CA MET A 194 13.48 -10.34 0.69
C MET A 194 14.20 -9.33 -0.18
N ASP A 195 15.37 -8.86 0.26
CA ASP A 195 16.18 -7.91 -0.51
C ASP A 195 17.32 -8.61 -1.27
N TRP A 196 17.99 -7.85 -2.14
CA TRP A 196 19.07 -8.36 -2.99
C TRP A 196 20.34 -8.74 -2.23
N LEU A 197 20.46 -8.36 -0.95
CA LEU A 197 21.57 -8.73 -0.06
C LEU A 197 21.30 -10.03 0.70
N GLY A 198 20.15 -10.66 0.48
CA GLY A 198 19.76 -11.87 1.20
C GLY A 198 18.85 -11.61 2.39
N ASN A 199 18.65 -10.36 2.83
CA ASN A 199 17.96 -10.11 4.09
C ASN A 199 16.46 -10.40 3.97
N VAL A 200 15.92 -11.07 4.97
CA VAL A 200 14.50 -11.34 5.14
C VAL A 200 13.93 -10.39 6.18
N LYS A 201 12.83 -9.72 5.85
CA LYS A 201 12.13 -8.77 6.72
C LYS A 201 10.64 -9.08 6.80
N PRO A 202 9.96 -8.75 7.93
CA PRO A 202 8.52 -8.92 8.06
C PRO A 202 7.68 -8.10 7.06
N ASP A 203 8.17 -6.96 6.59
CA ASP A 203 7.59 -6.20 5.49
C ASP A 203 8.67 -5.34 4.80
N PRO A 204 8.41 -4.71 3.64
CA PRO A 204 9.40 -3.93 2.90
C PRO A 204 10.00 -2.73 3.66
N PHE A 205 9.29 -2.23 4.67
CA PHE A 205 9.62 -1.04 5.45
C PHE A 205 10.13 -1.39 6.86
N PHE A 206 10.19 -2.68 7.19
CA PHE A 206 10.45 -3.11 8.56
C PHE A 206 11.87 -2.72 8.99
N PRO A 207 12.03 -2.16 10.20
CA PRO A 207 13.33 -1.69 10.68
C PRO A 207 14.31 -2.84 10.93
N PHE A 208 13.82 -4.05 11.16
CA PHE A 208 14.62 -5.20 11.55
C PHE A 208 14.62 -6.32 10.51
N THR A 209 15.78 -6.95 10.36
CA THR A 209 15.97 -8.19 9.59
C THR A 209 15.75 -9.39 10.52
N ILE A 210 15.02 -10.40 10.05
CA ILE A 210 14.74 -11.64 10.80
C ILE A 210 15.63 -12.82 10.40
N GLY A 211 16.38 -12.69 9.31
CA GLY A 211 17.35 -13.69 8.85
C GLY A 211 17.93 -13.32 7.47
N ASN A 212 18.78 -14.19 6.92
CA ASN A 212 19.35 -14.00 5.59
C ASN A 212 19.28 -15.30 4.77
N TYR A 213 18.56 -15.29 3.64
CA TYR A 213 18.29 -16.48 2.83
C TYR A 213 19.52 -17.02 2.08
N LEU A 214 20.65 -16.30 2.09
CA LEU A 214 21.93 -16.79 1.58
C LEU A 214 22.72 -17.58 2.64
N GLN A 215 22.29 -17.55 3.89
CA GLN A 215 22.94 -18.22 5.02
C GLN A 215 22.13 -19.43 5.53
N GLU A 216 20.81 -19.31 5.52
CA GLU A 216 19.87 -20.32 6.00
C GLU A 216 18.66 -20.39 5.07
N ASP A 217 18.01 -21.56 4.98
CA ASP A 217 16.84 -21.73 4.13
C ASP A 217 15.71 -20.79 4.55
N PHE A 218 15.02 -20.21 3.56
CA PHE A 218 13.96 -19.22 3.80
C PHE A 218 12.85 -19.76 4.72
N ASP A 219 12.48 -21.03 4.57
CA ASP A 219 11.45 -21.67 5.40
C ASP A 219 11.87 -21.76 6.87
N THR A 220 13.14 -22.00 7.15
CA THR A 220 13.68 -22.04 8.51
C THR A 220 13.63 -20.65 9.13
N ILE A 221 14.00 -19.60 8.40
CA ILE A 221 13.87 -18.21 8.86
C ILE A 221 12.40 -17.83 9.07
N TRP A 222 11.56 -18.09 8.07
CA TRP A 222 10.17 -17.63 8.05
C TRP A 222 9.28 -18.41 9.01
N LEU A 223 9.45 -19.72 9.16
CA LEU A 223 8.62 -20.57 10.01
C LEU A 223 9.17 -20.70 11.45
N ASN A 224 10.23 -19.96 11.79
CA ASN A 224 10.84 -19.99 13.12
C ASN A 224 9.88 -19.52 14.22
N LYS A 225 9.34 -20.47 15.00
CA LYS A 225 8.47 -20.20 16.15
C LYS A 225 9.21 -19.74 17.40
N GLU A 226 10.53 -19.87 17.43
CA GLU A 226 11.38 -19.38 18.53
C GLU A 226 11.71 -17.89 18.35
N ASN A 227 11.39 -17.30 17.19
CA ASN A 227 11.58 -15.87 16.95
C ASN A 227 10.44 -15.06 17.59
N PRO A 228 10.67 -14.35 18.71
CA PRO A 228 9.61 -13.65 19.44
C PRO A 228 8.98 -12.51 18.63
N LEU A 229 9.75 -11.90 17.72
CA LEU A 229 9.24 -10.85 16.84
C LEU A 229 8.19 -11.42 15.87
N LEU A 230 8.46 -12.56 15.24
CA LEU A 230 7.52 -13.21 14.32
C LEU A 230 6.26 -13.67 15.06
N GLU A 231 6.40 -14.29 16.22
CA GLU A 231 5.25 -14.74 17.02
C GLU A 231 4.34 -13.57 17.44
N ASN A 232 4.94 -12.47 17.91
CA ASN A 232 4.17 -11.27 18.26
C ASN A 232 3.50 -10.64 17.03
N LEU A 233 4.20 -10.58 15.88
CA LEU A 233 3.63 -10.06 14.63
C LEU A 233 2.49 -10.93 14.09
N ARG A 234 2.47 -12.23 14.38
CA ARG A 234 1.43 -13.19 13.94
C ARG A 234 0.22 -13.24 14.85
N THR A 235 0.28 -12.62 16.02
CA THR A 235 -0.84 -12.54 16.95
C THR A 235 -1.99 -11.73 16.34
N THR A 236 -3.24 -12.17 16.56
CA THR A 236 -4.45 -11.48 16.08
C THR A 236 -5.58 -11.58 17.11
N PRO A 237 -6.13 -10.46 17.63
CA PRO A 237 -5.57 -9.11 17.51
C PRO A 237 -4.26 -8.98 18.29
N ARG A 238 -3.32 -8.15 17.81
CA ARG A 238 -2.08 -7.85 18.54
C ARG A 238 -2.36 -7.04 19.80
N ASP A 239 -1.55 -7.27 20.83
CA ASP A 239 -1.53 -6.45 22.04
C ASP A 239 -0.68 -5.19 21.79
N ILE A 240 -1.36 -4.07 21.54
CA ILE A 240 -0.76 -2.77 21.19
C ILE A 240 -1.17 -1.72 22.21
N LYS A 241 -0.22 -0.88 22.62
CA LYS A 241 -0.40 0.21 23.59
C LYS A 241 -1.24 1.36 23.00
N GLY A 242 -1.44 2.40 23.82
CA GLY A 242 -2.12 3.62 23.42
C GLY A 242 -3.59 3.41 23.08
N LYS A 243 -4.04 4.10 22.04
CA LYS A 243 -5.40 4.09 21.51
C LYS A 243 -5.83 2.70 21.02
N CYS A 244 -4.88 1.89 20.53
CA CYS A 244 -5.16 0.55 20.02
C CYS A 244 -5.64 -0.41 21.12
N GLY A 245 -5.14 -0.30 22.35
CA GLY A 245 -5.48 -1.20 23.45
C GLY A 245 -6.95 -1.15 23.91
N ILE A 246 -7.69 -0.09 23.55
CA ILE A 246 -9.12 0.06 23.82
C ILE A 246 -9.97 0.12 22.54
N CYS A 247 -9.36 -0.10 21.37
CA CYS A 247 -10.01 0.11 20.08
C CYS A 247 -10.91 -1.06 19.70
N GLN A 248 -12.19 -0.78 19.44
CA GLN A 248 -13.15 -1.80 19.01
C GLN A 248 -12.87 -2.41 17.62
N TYR A 249 -12.00 -1.78 16.82
CA TYR A 249 -11.66 -2.20 15.45
C TYR A 249 -10.26 -2.85 15.36
N ILE A 250 -9.65 -3.19 16.50
CA ILE A 250 -8.30 -3.78 16.51
C ILE A 250 -8.23 -5.12 15.76
N ASP A 251 -9.33 -5.86 15.70
CA ASP A 251 -9.50 -7.10 14.94
C ASP A 251 -9.60 -6.92 13.42
N ILE A 252 -9.78 -5.67 12.95
CA ILE A 252 -9.79 -5.31 11.52
C ILE A 252 -8.42 -4.77 11.09
N CYS A 253 -7.86 -3.82 11.84
CA CYS A 253 -6.64 -3.10 11.44
C CYS A 253 -5.35 -3.75 12.00
N ASN A 254 -5.45 -4.47 13.11
CA ASN A 254 -4.35 -5.16 13.79
C ASN A 254 -3.15 -4.27 14.16
N GLY A 255 -3.46 -3.04 14.56
CA GLY A 255 -2.51 -2.04 15.05
C GLY A 255 -2.07 -1.01 14.02
N GLY A 256 -2.18 -1.31 12.72
CA GLY A 256 -1.60 -0.47 11.67
C GLY A 256 -0.10 -0.71 11.49
N SER A 257 0.61 0.24 10.88
CA SER A 257 2.03 0.11 10.54
C SER A 257 2.92 0.05 11.77
N ARG A 258 3.64 -1.06 11.95
CA ARG A 258 4.62 -1.23 13.03
C ARG A 258 5.89 -0.43 12.76
N SER A 259 6.27 -0.31 11.49
CA SER A 259 7.42 0.48 11.05
C SER A 259 7.24 1.97 11.36
N ARG A 260 6.03 2.54 11.16
CA ARG A 260 5.74 3.93 11.58
C ARG A 260 5.75 4.10 13.09
N ALA A 261 5.14 3.18 13.84
CA ALA A 261 5.15 3.23 15.30
C ALA A 261 6.59 3.27 15.82
N TYR A 262 7.44 2.38 15.33
CA TYR A 262 8.86 2.33 15.72
C TYR A 262 9.63 3.59 15.32
N ALA A 263 9.44 4.10 14.11
CA ALA A 263 10.17 5.29 13.62
C ALA A 263 9.92 6.54 14.49
N ILE A 264 8.74 6.67 15.09
CA ILE A 264 8.39 7.81 15.96
C ILE A 264 8.69 7.56 17.43
N THR A 265 8.33 6.37 17.93
CA THR A 265 8.31 6.11 19.38
C THR A 265 9.50 5.28 19.85
N GLY A 266 10.20 4.61 18.93
CA GLY A 266 11.17 3.57 19.24
C GLY A 266 10.56 2.25 19.70
N ASP A 267 9.22 2.10 19.66
CA ASP A 267 8.50 0.90 20.09
C ASP A 267 7.55 0.39 18.99
N LEU A 268 7.74 -0.87 18.57
CA LEU A 268 6.87 -1.53 17.59
C LEU A 268 5.44 -1.75 18.10
N TRP A 269 5.27 -1.80 19.42
CA TRP A 269 4.01 -2.11 20.10
C TRP A 269 3.29 -0.86 20.59
N ASP A 270 3.72 0.32 20.17
CA ASP A 270 2.94 1.54 20.31
C ASP A 270 1.87 1.68 19.22
N GLU A 271 0.96 2.63 19.41
CA GLU A 271 -0.05 2.98 18.43
C GLU A 271 0.58 3.50 17.13
N ASP A 272 -0.08 3.26 16.00
CA ASP A 272 0.34 3.88 14.74
C ASP A 272 0.09 5.40 14.80
N PRO A 273 1.14 6.23 14.77
CA PRO A 273 1.01 7.67 14.94
C PRO A 273 0.20 8.31 13.82
N SER A 274 0.03 7.67 12.66
CA SER A 274 -0.77 8.20 11.54
C SER A 274 -2.26 7.83 11.62
N CYS A 275 -2.69 7.08 12.64
CA CYS A 275 -4.11 6.75 12.84
C CYS A 275 -4.94 8.02 13.01
N TYR A 276 -5.88 8.24 12.08
CA TYR A 276 -6.78 9.40 12.02
C TYR A 276 -8.14 9.15 12.68
N LEU A 277 -8.39 7.94 13.21
CA LEU A 277 -9.60 7.72 14.00
C LEU A 277 -9.49 8.49 15.31
N SER A 278 -10.60 9.03 15.80
CA SER A 278 -10.68 9.69 17.11
C SER A 278 -10.92 8.69 18.26
N TYR A 279 -10.78 9.12 19.52
CA TYR A 279 -11.13 8.30 20.69
C TYR A 279 -12.61 7.98 20.79
N GLU A 280 -13.46 8.89 20.33
CA GLU A 280 -14.92 8.69 20.30
C GLU A 280 -15.28 7.56 19.33
N GLU A 281 -14.69 7.56 18.14
CA GLU A 281 -14.97 6.55 17.11
C GLU A 281 -14.55 5.13 17.50
N ILE A 282 -13.54 4.97 18.33
CA ILE A 282 -12.98 3.65 18.65
C ILE A 282 -13.59 3.01 19.89
N ARG A 283 -14.39 3.74 20.66
CA ARG A 283 -15.11 3.22 21.82
C ARG A 283 -16.38 2.50 21.36
N ARG A 284 -16.67 1.37 22.00
CA ARG A 284 -17.93 0.63 21.82
C ARG A 284 -19.13 1.41 22.35
#